data_AF-A0A318YF89-F1
#
_entry.id   AF-A0A318YF89-F1
#
_cell.length_a   1.000
_cell.length_b   1.000
_cell.length_c   1.000
_cell.angle_alpha   90.00
_cell.angle_beta   90.00
_cell.angle_gamma   90.00
#
_symmetry.space_group_name_H-M   'P 1'
#
loop_
_entity.id
_entity.type
_entity.pdbx_description
1 polymer ?
#
loop_
_entity_poly.entity_id
_entity_poly.type
_entity_poly.pdbx_seq_one_letter_code
_entity_poly.pdbx_strand_id
1 'polypeptide(L)'
;MVYIRQHQLPKLREYRYAGVDLSLVSRFVLKPFYNNFVINFFPMSMAPNAITLTGFFFVVVNFITILWYNPTLDQDCPPWVYASCAIGLFLYQTFDGVDGIQARRTKQSGPLGELFDHSVDACNTALGVLIFAAAMNLGQSWATVLTLFGSTMTFYVQTWDEYYTQVLTLGIISGPVEGVLTLCVVFGFTAYMGGGSFWHRSMLETVGVPNLAFIPEHIYDMAFTQWYLVYGGVLLFFATASSIVHVMQVRRERGQDPIKPLYGLLPLVAVWTLVPAYLYLQPTILENYMVPFCLYVGMINAYAVGKMICAHLVKASFPYFNMLLIPLALAVLDSAGAVFGYWPSLLGDGVRQIAFVWVCLGLSIGVYGSFVHDIITTICDYIDIWCLTIKHPHVEVVLAVDLLNPAPQAEARKHKLKTLVPAPRSFFMDVKCPGCFTITTVFSHAQTVVVCAGCSTVLCQPTGGKARLTEGCSFRRK
;
A
#
# COMPACT_ATOMS: atom_id res chain seq x y z
N MET A 1 -26.13 8.37 9.60
CA MET A 1 -25.91 9.24 8.42
C MET A 1 -25.50 8.29 7.30
N VAL A 2 -26.21 8.25 6.16
CA VAL A 2 -25.90 7.28 5.09
C VAL A 2 -24.84 7.87 4.17
N TYR A 3 -23.64 7.28 4.14
CA TYR A 3 -22.52 7.81 3.36
C TYR A 3 -22.48 7.27 1.92
N ILE A 4 -22.92 6.03 1.69
CA ILE A 4 -23.11 5.46 0.34
C ILE A 4 -24.61 5.30 0.08
N ARG A 5 -25.11 5.98 -0.96
CA ARG A 5 -26.52 5.89 -1.33
C ARG A 5 -26.79 4.64 -2.16
N GLN A 6 -28.01 4.10 -2.05
CA GLN A 6 -28.43 2.87 -2.75
C GLN A 6 -28.13 2.87 -4.26
N HIS A 7 -28.35 3.99 -4.96
CA HIS A 7 -28.08 4.09 -6.40
C HIS A 7 -26.58 4.05 -6.77
N GLN A 8 -25.68 4.22 -5.79
CA GLN A 8 -24.23 4.21 -6.00
C GLN A 8 -23.64 2.80 -5.83
N LEU A 9 -24.34 1.91 -5.11
CA LEU A 9 -23.87 0.56 -4.80
C LEU A 9 -23.49 -0.29 -6.03
N PRO A 10 -24.23 -0.28 -7.15
CA PRO A 10 -23.86 -1.07 -8.32
C PRO A 10 -22.46 -0.76 -8.85
N LYS A 11 -21.99 0.48 -8.70
CA LYS A 11 -20.68 0.90 -9.18
C LYS A 11 -19.52 0.25 -8.42
N LEU A 12 -19.74 -0.23 -7.19
CA LEU A 12 -18.73 -0.98 -6.43
C LEU A 12 -18.31 -2.27 -7.14
N ARG A 13 -19.21 -2.91 -7.88
CA ARG A 13 -18.90 -4.14 -8.64
C ARG A 13 -18.14 -3.85 -9.94
N GLU A 14 -18.22 -2.62 -10.44
CA GLU A 14 -17.46 -2.17 -11.61
C GLU A 14 -16.03 -1.75 -11.25
N TYR A 15 -15.77 -1.51 -9.96
CA TYR A 15 -14.48 -1.01 -9.50
C TYR A 15 -13.37 -2.06 -9.68
N ARG A 16 -12.23 -1.60 -10.20
CA ARG A 16 -11.01 -2.39 -10.31
C ARG A 16 -9.83 -1.51 -9.93
N TYR A 17 -9.07 -1.95 -8.95
CA TYR A 17 -7.85 -1.29 -8.53
C TYR A 17 -6.87 -1.17 -9.70
N ALA A 18 -6.31 0.03 -9.87
CA ALA A 18 -5.27 0.34 -10.85
C ALA A 18 -4.17 1.16 -10.18
N GLY A 19 -3.03 0.50 -9.89
CA GLY A 19 -1.86 1.14 -9.30
C GLY A 19 -0.62 0.93 -10.18
N VAL A 20 0.17 1.99 -10.35
CA VAL A 20 1.48 1.93 -10.99
C VAL A 20 2.53 2.28 -9.95
N ASP A 21 3.30 1.28 -9.53
CA ASP A 21 4.37 1.44 -8.56
C ASP A 21 5.74 1.41 -9.26
N LEU A 22 6.37 2.58 -9.34
CA LEU A 22 7.67 2.77 -9.96
C LEU A 22 8.83 2.76 -8.96
N SER A 23 8.57 2.60 -7.65
CA SER A 23 9.60 2.59 -6.62
C SER A 23 10.60 1.46 -6.84
N LEU A 24 11.88 1.80 -6.89
CA LEU A 24 12.96 0.84 -7.07
C LEU A 24 13.08 -0.08 -5.85
N VAL A 25 12.97 0.49 -4.64
CA VAL A 25 13.06 -0.28 -3.40
C VAL A 25 11.88 -1.24 -3.27
N SER A 26 10.67 -0.76 -3.55
CA SER A 26 9.48 -1.61 -3.58
C SER A 26 9.65 -2.76 -4.57
N ARG A 27 10.06 -2.46 -5.80
CA ARG A 27 10.15 -3.45 -6.88
C ARG A 27 11.23 -4.51 -6.67
N PHE A 28 12.42 -4.10 -6.22
CA PHE A 28 13.59 -5.00 -6.20
C PHE A 28 13.93 -5.55 -4.82
N VAL A 29 13.47 -4.94 -3.74
CA VAL A 29 13.78 -5.38 -2.36
C VAL A 29 12.53 -5.89 -1.67
N LEU A 30 11.52 -5.04 -1.53
CA LEU A 30 10.39 -5.32 -0.65
C LEU A 30 9.39 -6.32 -1.27
N LYS A 31 9.02 -6.18 -2.54
CA LYS A 31 8.13 -7.15 -3.19
C LYS A 31 8.70 -8.57 -3.16
N PRO A 32 9.98 -8.83 -3.48
CA PRO A 32 10.58 -10.14 -3.29
C PRO A 32 10.56 -10.60 -1.82
N PHE A 33 10.88 -9.71 -0.87
CA PHE A 33 10.82 -10.01 0.57
C PHE A 33 9.40 -10.41 0.99
N TYR A 34 8.37 -9.67 0.58
CA TYR A 34 6.98 -9.95 0.90
C TYR A 34 6.49 -11.26 0.29
N ASN A 35 6.70 -11.47 -1.03
CA ASN A 35 6.17 -12.61 -1.76
C ASN A 35 6.90 -13.92 -1.46
N ASN A 36 8.21 -13.88 -1.19
CA ASN A 36 9.00 -15.10 -1.03
C ASN A 36 9.20 -15.50 0.44
N PHE A 37 9.11 -14.53 1.37
CA PHE A 37 9.37 -14.77 2.78
C PHE A 37 8.14 -14.47 3.64
N VAL A 38 7.69 -13.22 3.67
CA VAL A 38 6.70 -12.77 4.68
C VAL A 38 5.31 -13.40 4.49
N ILE A 39 4.84 -13.56 3.25
CA ILE A 39 3.51 -14.11 2.96
C ILE A 39 3.30 -15.53 3.53
N ASN A 40 4.38 -16.29 3.72
CA ASN A 40 4.33 -17.66 4.23
C ASN A 40 3.97 -17.74 5.73
N PHE A 41 4.11 -16.64 6.47
CA PHE A 41 3.70 -16.56 7.87
C PHE A 41 2.20 -16.34 8.05
N PHE A 42 1.48 -15.96 6.98
CA PHE A 42 0.05 -15.68 7.03
C PHE A 42 -0.77 -16.88 6.51
N PRO A 43 -1.69 -17.43 7.33
CA PRO A 43 -2.51 -18.57 6.93
C PRO A 43 -3.57 -18.17 5.90
N MET A 44 -4.03 -19.12 5.09
CA MET A 44 -5.06 -18.91 4.06
C MET A 44 -6.43 -18.52 4.63
N SER A 45 -6.66 -18.68 5.93
CA SER A 45 -7.88 -18.28 6.64
C SER A 45 -7.88 -16.82 7.08
N MET A 46 -6.72 -16.15 7.08
CA MET A 46 -6.59 -14.77 7.56
C MET A 46 -7.00 -13.80 6.45
N ALA A 47 -7.97 -12.93 6.77
CA ALA A 47 -8.43 -11.88 5.87
C ALA A 47 -7.35 -10.80 5.68
N PRO A 48 -7.22 -10.22 4.47
CA PRO A 48 -6.27 -9.13 4.20
C PRO A 48 -6.41 -7.95 5.16
N ASN A 49 -7.64 -7.44 5.36
CA ASN A 49 -7.89 -6.28 6.22
C ASN A 49 -7.51 -6.54 7.70
N ALA A 50 -7.52 -7.80 8.14
CA ALA A 50 -7.06 -8.14 9.48
C ALA A 50 -5.53 -8.01 9.59
N ILE A 51 -4.79 -8.22 8.50
CA ILE A 51 -3.33 -7.98 8.44
C ILE A 51 -3.08 -6.47 8.56
N THR A 52 -3.73 -5.66 7.73
CA THR A 52 -3.65 -4.19 7.78
C THR A 52 -3.92 -3.66 9.19
N LEU A 53 -5.03 -4.09 9.81
CA LEU A 53 -5.40 -3.67 11.16
C LEU A 53 -4.38 -4.11 12.21
N THR A 54 -3.81 -5.31 12.07
CA THR A 54 -2.75 -5.80 12.97
C THR A 54 -1.50 -4.95 12.84
N GLY A 55 -1.12 -4.57 11.62
CA GLY A 55 -0.02 -3.64 11.35
C GLY A 55 -0.23 -2.31 12.08
N PHE A 56 -1.41 -1.73 11.95
CA PHE A 56 -1.79 -0.47 12.59
C PHE A 56 -1.64 -0.49 14.11
N PHE A 57 -1.99 -1.61 14.76
CA PHE A 57 -1.83 -1.74 16.21
C PHE A 57 -0.38 -1.58 16.69
N PHE A 58 0.63 -1.94 15.89
CA PHE A 58 2.03 -1.67 16.26
C PHE A 58 2.31 -0.17 16.38
N VAL A 59 1.74 0.64 15.48
CA VAL A 59 1.90 2.09 15.55
C VAL A 59 1.13 2.69 16.71
N VAL A 60 -0.09 2.21 16.99
CA VAL A 60 -0.87 2.64 18.16
C VAL A 60 -0.12 2.35 19.46
N VAL A 61 0.47 1.16 19.61
CA VAL A 61 1.27 0.81 20.79
C VAL A 61 2.49 1.71 20.91
N ASN A 62 3.21 1.97 19.82
CA ASN A 62 4.36 2.89 19.83
C ASN A 62 3.95 4.33 20.16
N PHE A 63 2.81 4.80 19.66
CA PHE A 63 2.26 6.11 19.97
C PHE A 63 1.96 6.25 21.48
N ILE A 64 1.27 5.26 22.07
CA ILE A 64 1.00 5.26 23.50
C ILE A 64 2.30 5.19 24.31
N THR A 65 3.24 4.34 23.88
CA THR A 65 4.53 4.16 24.55
C THR A 65 5.33 5.46 24.52
N ILE A 66 5.40 6.15 23.38
CA ILE A 66 6.19 7.38 23.29
C ILE A 66 5.55 8.51 24.09
N LEU A 67 4.22 8.64 24.11
CA LEU A 67 3.53 9.63 24.95
C LEU A 67 3.64 9.34 26.44
N TRP A 68 3.80 8.07 26.83
CA TRP A 68 4.08 7.72 28.23
C TRP A 68 5.44 8.27 28.70
N TYR A 69 6.46 8.21 27.83
CA TYR A 69 7.81 8.69 28.16
C TYR A 69 8.05 10.15 27.78
N ASN A 70 7.36 10.69 26.79
CA ASN A 70 7.55 12.03 26.23
C ASN A 70 6.18 12.64 25.82
N PRO A 71 5.34 13.03 26.78
CA PRO A 71 4.02 13.60 26.51
C PRO A 71 4.08 15.02 25.90
N THR A 72 5.19 15.73 26.09
CA THR A 72 5.44 17.11 25.63
C THR A 72 6.17 17.16 24.28
N LEU A 73 6.58 16.02 23.76
CA LEU A 73 7.31 15.84 22.50
C LEU A 73 8.72 16.49 22.46
N ASP A 74 9.30 16.87 23.59
CA ASP A 74 10.56 17.63 23.70
C ASP A 74 11.62 16.97 24.62
N GLN A 75 11.34 15.81 25.21
CA GLN A 75 12.29 15.11 26.08
C GLN A 75 12.77 13.76 25.51
N ASP A 76 13.99 13.39 25.88
CA ASP A 76 14.57 12.10 25.48
C ASP A 76 13.86 10.92 26.17
N CYS A 77 13.63 9.87 25.38
CA CYS A 77 13.11 8.58 25.84
C CYS A 77 14.27 7.60 26.00
N PRO A 78 14.08 6.52 26.80
CA PRO A 78 15.00 5.39 26.79
C PRO A 78 15.22 4.85 25.35
N PRO A 79 16.45 4.49 24.97
CA PRO A 79 16.80 4.06 23.61
C PRO A 79 15.89 2.97 23.01
N TRP A 80 15.43 2.04 23.85
CA TRP A 80 14.58 0.95 23.41
C TRP A 80 13.22 1.43 22.87
N VAL A 81 12.72 2.59 23.32
CA VAL A 81 11.46 3.19 22.83
C VAL A 81 11.60 3.59 21.36
N TYR A 82 12.73 4.19 21.00
CA TYR A 82 13.00 4.53 19.60
C TYR A 82 13.24 3.28 18.75
N ALA A 83 13.92 2.27 19.31
CA ALA A 83 14.08 0.98 18.63
C ALA A 83 12.72 0.29 18.38
N SER A 84 11.79 0.34 19.34
CA SER A 84 10.44 -0.20 19.16
C SER A 84 9.65 0.60 18.12
N CYS A 85 9.84 1.92 18.03
CA CYS A 85 9.26 2.75 16.96
C CYS A 85 9.77 2.34 15.59
N ALA A 86 11.09 2.13 15.43
CA ALA A 86 11.69 1.64 14.18
C ALA A 86 11.11 0.29 13.77
N ILE A 87 11.07 -0.68 14.70
CA ILE A 87 10.56 -2.02 14.45
C ILE A 87 9.06 -1.97 14.14
N GLY A 88 8.27 -1.27 14.94
CA GLY A 88 6.82 -1.23 14.77
C GLY A 88 6.38 -0.50 13.50
N LEU A 89 7.08 0.57 13.08
CA LEU A 89 6.83 1.22 11.80
C LEU A 89 7.24 0.33 10.61
N PHE A 90 8.35 -0.40 10.73
CA PHE A 90 8.74 -1.39 9.71
C PHE A 90 7.73 -2.54 9.61
N LEU A 91 7.22 -3.02 10.75
CA LEU A 91 6.17 -4.04 10.80
C LEU A 91 4.86 -3.51 10.20
N TYR A 92 4.46 -2.27 10.51
CA TYR A 92 3.30 -1.61 9.91
C TYR A 92 3.37 -1.66 8.39
N GLN A 93 4.45 -1.12 7.83
CA GLN A 93 4.67 -1.06 6.38
C GLN A 93 4.83 -2.43 5.73
N THR A 94 5.34 -3.41 6.46
CA THR A 94 5.41 -4.79 5.99
C THR A 94 4.03 -5.45 5.93
N PHE A 95 3.18 -5.24 6.96
CA PHE A 95 1.84 -5.81 7.01
C PHE A 95 0.93 -5.19 5.96
N ASP A 96 1.01 -3.87 5.81
CA ASP A 96 0.40 -3.08 4.73
C ASP A 96 0.77 -3.63 3.35
N GLY A 97 2.07 -3.71 3.00
CA GLY A 97 2.48 -4.24 1.70
C GLY A 97 2.11 -5.71 1.42
N VAL A 98 1.90 -6.51 2.47
CA VAL A 98 1.54 -7.93 2.37
C VAL A 98 0.04 -8.14 2.24
N ASP A 99 -0.81 -7.22 2.71
CA ASP A 99 -2.26 -7.41 2.67
C ASP A 99 -2.79 -7.57 1.23
N GLY A 100 -2.27 -6.81 0.26
CA GLY A 100 -2.69 -6.86 -1.13
C GLY A 100 -2.17 -8.13 -1.80
N ILE A 101 -1.02 -8.63 -1.37
CA ILE A 101 -0.49 -9.94 -1.81
C ILE A 101 -1.41 -11.04 -1.27
N GLN A 102 -1.78 -10.98 0.01
CA GLN A 102 -2.71 -11.92 0.62
C GLN A 102 -4.09 -11.85 -0.03
N ALA A 103 -4.58 -10.67 -0.38
CA ALA A 103 -5.85 -10.46 -1.07
C ALA A 103 -5.85 -11.13 -2.46
N ARG A 104 -4.74 -11.08 -3.19
CA ARG A 104 -4.58 -11.81 -4.45
C ARG A 104 -4.49 -13.32 -4.22
N ARG A 105 -3.71 -13.76 -3.23
CA ARG A 105 -3.50 -15.18 -2.87
C ARG A 105 -4.81 -15.86 -2.44
N THR A 106 -5.66 -15.16 -1.70
CA THR A 106 -6.95 -15.66 -1.18
C THR A 106 -8.15 -15.35 -2.09
N LYS A 107 -7.92 -14.66 -3.22
CA LYS A 107 -8.95 -14.14 -4.14
C LYS A 107 -9.99 -13.23 -3.46
N GLN A 108 -9.57 -12.44 -2.49
CA GLN A 108 -10.38 -11.47 -1.75
C GLN A 108 -10.09 -10.02 -2.15
N SER A 109 -9.49 -9.79 -3.32
CA SER A 109 -9.25 -8.43 -3.83
C SER A 109 -10.58 -7.73 -4.14
N GLY A 110 -10.77 -6.51 -3.65
CA GLY A 110 -12.01 -5.76 -3.86
C GLY A 110 -11.97 -4.34 -3.28
N PRO A 111 -13.02 -3.54 -3.54
CA PRO A 111 -13.09 -2.13 -3.13
C PRO A 111 -13.03 -1.91 -1.62
N LEU A 112 -13.51 -2.88 -0.83
CA LEU A 112 -13.44 -2.80 0.64
C LEU A 112 -11.99 -2.80 1.14
N GLY A 113 -11.12 -3.61 0.54
CA GLY A 113 -9.73 -3.75 0.98
C GLY A 113 -8.97 -2.44 0.84
N GLU A 114 -9.05 -1.82 -0.34
CA GLU A 114 -8.43 -0.52 -0.60
C GLU A 114 -8.98 0.59 0.30
N LEU A 115 -10.30 0.66 0.48
CA LEU A 115 -10.88 1.64 1.40
C LEU A 115 -10.34 1.46 2.83
N PHE A 116 -10.30 0.20 3.29
CA PHE A 116 -9.88 -0.12 4.64
C PHE A 116 -8.41 0.26 4.86
N ASP A 117 -7.55 -0.15 3.93
CA ASP A 117 -6.13 0.14 3.89
C ASP A 117 -5.85 1.64 3.97
N HIS A 118 -6.42 2.42 3.04
CA HIS A 118 -6.20 3.85 3.03
C HIS A 118 -6.81 4.57 4.24
N SER A 119 -7.91 4.05 4.81
CA SER A 119 -8.50 4.61 6.04
C SER A 119 -7.60 4.40 7.25
N VAL A 120 -6.87 3.28 7.29
CA VAL A 120 -5.86 2.99 8.31
C VAL A 120 -4.65 3.90 8.13
N ASP A 121 -4.13 4.04 6.91
CA ASP A 121 -3.06 4.97 6.56
C ASP A 121 -3.38 6.43 6.93
N ALA A 122 -4.63 6.84 6.71
CA ALA A 122 -5.10 8.17 7.04
C ALA A 122 -5.00 8.47 8.54
N CYS A 123 -5.40 7.51 9.38
CA CYS A 123 -5.24 7.60 10.83
C CYS A 123 -3.77 7.55 11.23
N ASN A 124 -3.00 6.66 10.60
CA ASN A 124 -1.59 6.47 10.86
C ASN A 124 -0.77 7.74 10.60
N THR A 125 -1.17 8.56 9.63
CA THR A 125 -0.49 9.81 9.28
C THR A 125 -0.27 10.72 10.49
N ALA A 126 -1.30 10.98 11.31
CA ALA A 126 -1.18 11.87 12.47
C ALA A 126 -0.42 11.22 13.63
N LEU A 127 -0.64 9.92 13.87
CA LEU A 127 0.08 9.17 14.90
C LEU A 127 1.58 9.10 14.60
N GLY A 128 1.94 8.79 13.35
CA GLY A 128 3.31 8.74 12.87
C GLY A 128 4.01 10.09 12.99
N VAL A 129 3.33 11.20 12.69
CA VAL A 129 3.87 12.56 12.89
C VAL A 129 4.15 12.82 14.37
N LEU A 130 3.27 12.44 15.28
CA LEU A 130 3.48 12.66 16.71
C LEU A 130 4.61 11.79 17.27
N ILE A 131 4.71 10.53 16.83
CA ILE A 131 5.85 9.66 17.16
C ILE A 131 7.15 10.27 16.66
N PHE A 132 7.15 10.76 15.43
CA PHE A 132 8.32 11.39 14.83
C PHE A 132 8.71 12.69 15.54
N ALA A 133 7.74 13.54 15.85
CA ALA A 133 7.97 14.78 16.60
C ALA A 133 8.59 14.50 17.96
N ALA A 134 8.11 13.47 18.68
CA ALA A 134 8.70 13.03 19.94
C ALA A 134 10.10 12.41 19.76
N ALA A 135 10.35 11.66 18.69
CA ALA A 135 11.66 11.07 18.41
C ALA A 135 12.73 12.11 18.07
N MET A 136 12.33 13.25 17.51
CA MET A 136 13.22 14.36 17.17
C MET A 136 13.22 15.50 18.18
N ASN A 137 12.50 15.35 19.30
CA ASN A 137 12.29 16.40 20.30
C ASN A 137 11.82 17.73 19.67
N LEU A 138 10.85 17.70 18.75
CA LEU A 138 10.32 18.92 18.12
C LEU A 138 9.46 19.76 19.08
N GLY A 139 8.98 19.14 20.16
CA GLY A 139 8.14 19.75 21.18
C GLY A 139 6.74 20.12 20.69
N GLN A 140 5.99 20.73 21.60
CA GLN A 140 4.74 21.40 21.26
C GLN A 140 5.06 22.76 20.59
N SER A 141 5.59 22.69 19.36
CA SER A 141 6.04 23.85 18.57
C SER A 141 5.48 23.88 17.15
N TRP A 142 5.69 25.01 16.46
CA TRP A 142 5.38 25.14 15.04
C TRP A 142 6.10 24.12 14.16
N ALA A 143 7.25 23.56 14.57
CA ALA A 143 7.93 22.49 13.83
C ALA A 143 7.05 21.23 13.74
N THR A 144 6.38 20.88 14.83
CA THR A 144 5.41 19.76 14.87
C THR A 144 4.21 20.05 13.98
N VAL A 145 3.69 21.29 13.99
CA VAL A 145 2.57 21.72 13.13
C VAL A 145 2.96 21.64 11.65
N LEU A 146 4.16 22.11 11.28
CA LEU A 146 4.67 22.06 9.91
C LEU A 146 4.92 20.62 9.44
N THR A 147 5.34 19.73 10.34
CA THR A 147 5.50 18.30 10.04
C THR A 147 4.14 17.64 9.82
N LEU A 148 3.12 17.97 10.63
CA LEU A 148 1.74 17.53 10.41
C LEU A 148 1.19 18.05 9.08
N PHE A 149 1.45 19.31 8.76
CA PHE A 149 1.11 19.92 7.48
C PHE A 149 1.69 19.13 6.31
N GLY A 150 3.01 18.94 6.29
CA GLY A 150 3.68 18.23 5.20
C GLY A 150 3.12 16.82 4.98
N SER A 151 2.95 16.05 6.06
CA SER A 151 2.45 14.67 5.96
C SER A 151 0.99 14.59 5.51
N THR A 152 0.10 15.36 6.13
CA THR A 152 -1.34 15.34 5.78
C THR A 152 -1.61 15.93 4.41
N MET A 153 -0.88 17.00 4.02
CA MET A 153 -0.96 17.58 2.68
C MET A 153 -0.51 16.60 1.61
N THR A 154 0.62 15.92 1.83
CA THR A 154 1.11 14.92 0.88
C THR A 154 0.06 13.84 0.67
N PHE A 155 -0.48 13.28 1.75
CA PHE A 155 -1.48 12.22 1.64
C PHE A 155 -2.78 12.70 0.96
N TYR A 156 -3.28 13.88 1.32
CA TYR A 156 -4.46 14.47 0.68
C TYR A 156 -4.25 14.69 -0.83
N VAL A 157 -3.12 15.27 -1.23
CA VAL A 157 -2.84 15.59 -2.64
C VAL A 157 -2.65 14.32 -3.46
N GLN A 158 -2.02 13.28 -2.91
CA GLN A 158 -1.87 11.99 -3.60
C GLN A 158 -3.23 11.31 -3.82
N THR A 159 -4.11 11.30 -2.82
CA THR A 159 -5.45 10.75 -3.00
C THR A 159 -6.32 11.63 -3.92
N TRP A 160 -6.10 12.95 -3.92
CA TRP A 160 -6.74 13.86 -4.89
C TRP A 160 -6.29 13.57 -6.33
N ASP A 161 -4.99 13.33 -6.52
CA ASP A 161 -4.43 12.91 -7.80
C ASP A 161 -5.11 11.63 -8.28
N GLU A 162 -5.10 10.58 -7.45
CA GLU A 162 -5.76 9.30 -7.72
C GLU A 162 -7.25 9.46 -8.03
N TYR A 163 -7.98 10.30 -7.28
CA TYR A 163 -9.41 10.53 -7.56
C TYR A 163 -9.64 11.06 -8.99
N TYR A 164 -8.79 11.96 -9.50
CA TYR A 164 -8.97 12.54 -10.83
C TYR A 164 -8.32 11.72 -11.96
N THR A 165 -7.20 11.07 -11.70
CA THR A 165 -6.48 10.25 -12.68
C THR A 165 -7.01 8.82 -12.73
N GLN A 166 -7.68 8.35 -11.68
CA GLN A 166 -8.18 6.98 -11.51
C GLN A 166 -7.07 5.92 -11.44
N VAL A 167 -5.84 6.36 -11.14
CA VAL A 167 -4.67 5.49 -11.02
C VAL A 167 -3.82 6.00 -9.87
N LEU A 168 -3.50 5.13 -8.92
CA LEU A 168 -2.51 5.45 -7.89
C LEU A 168 -1.11 5.34 -8.48
N THR A 169 -0.43 6.46 -8.67
CA THR A 169 0.95 6.50 -9.19
C THR A 169 1.94 6.75 -8.06
N LEU A 170 2.78 5.76 -7.75
CA LEU A 170 3.87 5.92 -6.80
C LEU A 170 5.16 6.26 -7.55
N GLY A 171 5.82 7.36 -7.15
CA GLY A 171 7.01 7.89 -7.79
C GLY A 171 8.23 6.95 -7.74
N ILE A 172 9.22 7.21 -8.61
CA ILE A 172 10.44 6.39 -8.74
C ILE A 172 11.35 6.53 -7.51
N ILE A 173 11.45 7.74 -6.96
CA ILE A 173 12.27 8.11 -5.80
C ILE A 173 11.38 8.94 -4.85
N SER A 174 11.51 8.72 -3.54
CA SER A 174 10.71 9.37 -2.48
C SER A 174 9.21 9.04 -2.55
N GLY A 175 8.87 7.78 -2.88
CA GLY A 175 7.52 7.27 -2.66
C GLY A 175 7.22 7.06 -1.17
N PRO A 176 5.98 6.71 -0.81
CA PRO A 176 5.60 6.42 0.58
C PRO A 176 6.51 5.37 1.24
N VAL A 177 6.94 4.37 0.45
CA VAL A 177 7.85 3.30 0.88
C VAL A 177 9.20 3.84 1.35
N GLU A 178 9.90 4.62 0.51
CA GLU A 178 11.21 5.17 0.86
C GLU A 178 11.10 6.15 2.04
N GLY A 179 10.01 6.93 2.10
CA GLY A 179 9.73 7.82 3.23
C GLY A 179 9.62 7.05 4.54
N VAL A 180 8.82 5.98 4.57
CA VAL A 180 8.65 5.15 5.76
C VAL A 180 9.95 4.44 6.17
N LEU A 181 10.70 3.88 5.22
CA LEU A 181 12.00 3.27 5.52
C LEU A 181 13.02 4.28 6.06
N THR A 182 13.00 5.51 5.55
CA THR A 182 13.83 6.61 6.06
C THR A 182 13.47 6.92 7.51
N LEU A 183 12.18 6.95 7.86
CA LEU A 183 11.74 7.13 9.25
C LEU A 183 12.19 5.97 10.15
N CYS A 184 12.13 4.72 9.68
CA CYS A 184 12.67 3.58 10.43
C CYS A 184 14.17 3.74 10.72
N VAL A 185 14.95 4.23 9.73
CA VAL A 185 16.38 4.54 9.93
C VAL A 185 16.57 5.65 10.94
N VAL A 186 15.80 6.74 10.85
CA VAL A 186 15.85 7.85 11.83
C VAL A 186 15.57 7.35 13.24
N PHE A 187 14.54 6.52 13.44
CA PHE A 187 14.22 5.95 14.75
C PHE A 187 15.31 5.01 15.26
N GLY A 188 15.82 4.11 14.42
CA GLY A 188 16.92 3.21 14.79
C GLY A 188 18.20 3.96 15.12
N PHE A 189 18.50 5.02 14.37
CA PHE A 189 19.65 5.88 14.61
C PHE A 189 19.49 6.70 15.90
N THR A 190 18.29 7.21 16.17
CA THR A 190 17.98 7.90 17.44
C THR A 190 18.17 6.97 18.63
N ALA A 191 17.76 5.69 18.50
CA ALA A 191 18.03 4.66 19.51
C ALA A 191 19.53 4.47 19.73
N TYR A 192 20.32 4.39 18.65
CA TYR A 192 21.76 4.20 18.72
C TYR A 192 22.48 5.39 19.39
N MET A 193 22.11 6.62 19.03
CA MET A 193 22.70 7.83 19.60
C MET A 193 22.27 8.11 21.04
N GLY A 194 21.19 7.48 21.49
CA GLY A 194 20.74 7.49 22.87
C GLY A 194 19.67 8.53 23.22
N GLY A 195 19.19 9.32 22.25
CA GLY A 195 18.20 10.38 22.48
C GLY A 195 17.87 11.22 21.25
N GLY A 196 16.69 11.84 21.26
CA GLY A 196 16.24 12.78 20.23
C GLY A 196 16.98 14.13 20.27
N SER A 197 17.57 14.48 21.41
CA SER A 197 18.42 15.67 21.59
C SER A 197 19.58 15.75 20.61
N PHE A 198 20.04 14.61 20.07
CA PHE A 198 21.04 14.56 19.02
C PHE A 198 20.67 15.43 17.80
N TRP A 199 19.39 15.44 17.41
CA TRP A 199 18.93 16.13 16.19
C TRP A 199 18.93 17.66 16.30
N HIS A 200 19.17 18.20 17.49
CA HIS A 200 19.29 19.64 17.73
C HIS A 200 20.72 20.17 17.60
N ARG A 201 21.69 19.29 17.35
CA ARG A 201 23.08 19.69 17.05
C ARG A 201 23.19 20.29 15.65
N SER A 202 24.17 21.17 15.43
CA SER A 202 24.52 21.66 14.09
C SER A 202 24.81 20.48 13.17
N MET A 203 24.13 20.43 12.02
CA MET A 203 24.32 19.36 11.04
C MET A 203 25.73 19.42 10.44
N LEU A 204 26.16 20.61 10.00
CA LEU A 204 27.41 20.79 9.27
C LEU A 204 28.63 20.51 10.14
N GLU A 205 28.61 20.97 11.39
CA GLU A 205 29.65 20.66 12.36
C GLU A 205 29.69 19.15 12.66
N THR A 206 28.53 18.52 12.88
CA THR A 206 28.44 17.10 13.24
C THR A 206 28.95 16.18 12.12
N VAL A 207 28.74 16.55 10.85
CA VAL A 207 29.26 15.79 9.69
C VAL A 207 30.69 16.16 9.29
N GLY A 208 31.34 17.07 10.04
CA GLY A 208 32.75 17.41 9.89
C GLY A 208 33.07 18.43 8.79
N VAL A 209 32.08 19.23 8.36
CA VAL A 209 32.32 20.32 7.40
C VAL A 209 33.05 21.45 8.13
N PRO A 210 34.22 21.89 7.67
CA PRO A 210 34.93 23.00 8.31
C PRO A 210 34.13 24.31 8.17
N ASN A 211 34.21 25.18 9.17
CA ASN A 211 33.60 26.50 9.12
C ASN A 211 34.38 27.40 8.14
N LEU A 212 33.94 27.40 6.88
CA LEU A 212 34.52 28.20 5.80
C LEU A 212 33.88 29.59 5.82
N ALA A 213 34.70 30.64 5.68
CA ALA A 213 34.25 32.03 5.80
C ALA A 213 33.17 32.48 4.80
N PHE A 214 32.89 31.69 3.75
CA PHE A 214 31.79 31.98 2.81
C PHE A 214 30.44 31.39 3.25
N ILE A 215 30.41 30.47 4.21
CA ILE A 215 29.18 29.89 4.75
C ILE A 215 28.68 30.83 5.86
N PRO A 216 27.48 31.42 5.74
CA PRO A 216 26.92 32.24 6.80
C PRO A 216 26.77 31.45 8.11
N GLU A 217 27.10 32.07 9.24
CA GLU A 217 27.07 31.45 10.58
C GLU A 217 25.70 30.82 10.90
N HIS A 218 24.60 31.52 10.59
CA HIS A 218 23.25 30.99 10.79
C HIS A 218 22.92 29.73 9.97
N ILE A 219 23.59 29.49 8.84
CA ILE A 219 23.45 28.26 8.05
C ILE A 219 24.35 27.17 8.63
N TYR A 220 25.56 27.55 9.07
CA TYR A 220 26.51 26.63 9.68
C TYR A 220 25.96 26.03 10.98
N ASP A 221 25.32 26.84 11.82
CA ASP A 221 24.77 26.41 13.12
C ASP A 221 23.38 25.77 13.02
N MET A 222 22.81 25.71 11.81
CA MET A 222 21.47 25.17 11.59
C MET A 222 21.40 23.69 11.97
N ALA A 223 20.45 23.37 12.85
CA ALA A 223 20.30 22.03 13.41
C ALA A 223 19.74 21.03 12.38
N PHE A 224 19.93 19.72 12.62
CA PHE A 224 19.35 18.68 11.74
C PHE A 224 17.82 18.83 11.61
N THR A 225 17.12 19.15 12.71
CA THR A 225 15.66 19.38 12.72
C THR A 225 15.25 20.51 11.76
N GLN A 226 16.01 21.59 11.70
CA GLN A 226 15.74 22.73 10.83
C GLN A 226 16.05 22.39 9.36
N TRP A 227 17.17 21.71 9.10
CA TRP A 227 17.48 21.20 7.76
C TRP A 227 16.41 20.23 7.24
N TYR A 228 15.88 19.38 8.12
CA TYR A 228 14.77 18.48 7.79
C TYR A 228 13.52 19.26 7.36
N LEU A 229 13.15 20.33 8.09
CA LEU A 229 11.99 21.16 7.71
C LEU A 229 12.19 21.86 6.35
N VAL A 230 13.40 22.36 6.08
CA VAL A 230 13.73 22.96 4.77
C VAL A 230 13.62 21.92 3.66
N TYR A 231 14.27 20.77 3.83
CA TYR A 231 14.22 19.67 2.87
C TYR A 231 12.79 19.18 2.63
N GLY A 232 12.02 18.97 3.71
CA GLY A 232 10.63 18.57 3.66
C GLY A 232 9.75 19.58 2.92
N GLY A 233 9.95 20.88 3.16
CA GLY A 233 9.25 21.95 2.44
C GLY A 233 9.55 21.96 0.94
N VAL A 234 10.82 21.78 0.55
CA VAL A 234 11.23 21.67 -0.86
C VAL A 234 10.59 20.46 -1.52
N LEU A 235 10.66 19.29 -0.89
CA LEU A 235 10.04 18.06 -1.41
C LEU A 235 8.52 18.20 -1.56
N LEU A 236 7.85 18.74 -0.54
CA LEU A 236 6.41 18.94 -0.53
C LEU A 236 5.97 19.83 -1.70
N PHE A 237 6.71 20.91 -1.97
CA PHE A 237 6.44 21.80 -3.09
C PHE A 237 6.53 21.06 -4.43
N PHE A 238 7.64 20.34 -4.67
CA PHE A 238 7.81 19.59 -5.93
C PHE A 238 6.80 18.45 -6.09
N ALA A 239 6.51 17.70 -5.02
CA ALA A 239 5.53 16.62 -5.03
C ALA A 239 4.13 17.16 -5.38
N THR A 240 3.72 18.25 -4.73
CA THR A 240 2.42 18.88 -4.97
C THR A 240 2.32 19.45 -6.38
N ALA A 241 3.34 20.17 -6.83
CA ALA A 241 3.38 20.73 -8.19
C ALA A 241 3.33 19.62 -9.24
N SER A 242 4.05 18.51 -9.03
CA SER A 242 4.03 17.35 -9.91
C SER A 242 2.64 16.72 -10.00
N SER A 243 1.97 16.49 -8.87
CA SER A 243 0.60 15.94 -8.87
C SER A 243 -0.40 16.87 -9.56
N ILE A 244 -0.28 18.18 -9.36
CA ILE A 244 -1.13 19.16 -10.06
C ILE A 244 -0.93 19.07 -11.58
N VAL A 245 0.32 19.08 -12.05
CA VAL A 245 0.64 18.97 -13.47
C VAL A 245 0.13 17.65 -14.05
N HIS A 246 0.32 16.54 -13.33
CA HIS A 246 -0.12 15.21 -13.72
C HIS A 246 -1.64 15.15 -13.92
N VAL A 247 -2.42 15.59 -12.93
CA VAL A 247 -3.89 15.67 -13.04
C VAL A 247 -4.32 16.53 -14.23
N MET A 248 -3.70 17.70 -14.41
CA MET A 248 -4.02 18.59 -15.52
C MET A 248 -3.73 17.95 -16.89
N GLN A 249 -2.62 17.22 -17.02
CA GLN A 249 -2.26 16.50 -18.25
C GLN A 249 -3.26 15.39 -18.55
N VAL A 250 -3.51 14.48 -17.60
CA VAL A 250 -4.45 13.36 -17.78
C VAL A 250 -5.85 13.84 -18.15
N ARG A 251 -6.31 14.95 -17.55
CA ARG A 251 -7.63 15.52 -17.91
C ARG A 251 -7.65 16.15 -19.29
N ARG A 252 -6.58 16.83 -19.72
CA ARG A 252 -6.45 17.35 -21.09
C ARG A 252 -6.50 16.21 -22.12
N GLU A 253 -5.78 15.13 -21.87
CA GLU A 253 -5.77 13.94 -22.74
C GLU A 253 -7.17 13.29 -22.85
N ARG A 254 -7.95 13.34 -21.76
CA ARG A 254 -9.35 12.87 -21.73
C ARG A 254 -10.35 13.88 -22.32
N GLY A 255 -9.91 15.02 -22.84
CA GLY A 255 -10.79 16.09 -23.37
C GLY A 255 -11.65 16.76 -22.30
N GLN A 256 -11.21 16.74 -21.03
CA GLN A 256 -11.93 17.30 -19.89
C GLN A 256 -11.29 18.61 -19.40
N ASP A 257 -12.05 19.39 -18.62
CA ASP A 257 -11.57 20.62 -18.00
C ASP A 257 -10.40 20.34 -17.02
N PRO A 258 -9.19 20.89 -17.27
CA PRO A 258 -8.02 20.67 -16.43
C PRO A 258 -7.96 21.58 -15.19
N ILE A 259 -8.74 22.65 -15.12
CA ILE A 259 -8.73 23.64 -14.03
C ILE A 259 -9.74 23.24 -12.94
N LYS A 260 -10.89 22.69 -13.32
CA LYS A 260 -11.93 22.26 -12.38
C LYS A 260 -11.42 21.38 -11.21
N PRO A 261 -10.45 20.45 -11.38
CA PRO A 261 -9.88 19.68 -10.26
C PRO A 261 -9.22 20.53 -9.19
N LEU A 262 -8.66 21.70 -9.53
CA LEU A 262 -7.95 22.56 -8.59
C LEU A 262 -8.85 23.06 -7.47
N TYR A 263 -10.15 23.21 -7.72
CA TYR A 263 -11.13 23.50 -6.67
C TYR A 263 -11.19 22.39 -5.60
N GLY A 264 -10.84 21.16 -5.96
CA GLY A 264 -10.71 20.04 -5.02
C GLY A 264 -9.60 20.24 -3.98
N LEU A 265 -8.70 21.21 -4.16
CA LEU A 265 -7.67 21.58 -3.17
C LEU A 265 -8.16 22.66 -2.18
N LEU A 266 -9.31 23.30 -2.43
CA LEU A 266 -9.87 24.32 -1.52
C LEU A 266 -10.13 23.81 -0.09
N PRO A 267 -10.62 22.58 0.14
CA PRO A 267 -10.80 22.07 1.50
C PRO A 267 -9.49 21.98 2.27
N LEU A 268 -8.40 21.57 1.60
CA LEU A 268 -7.06 21.54 2.18
C LEU A 268 -6.58 22.95 2.55
N VAL A 269 -6.75 23.92 1.65
CA VAL A 269 -6.42 25.34 1.91
C VAL A 269 -7.22 25.87 3.11
N ALA A 270 -8.51 25.53 3.21
CA ALA A 270 -9.34 25.96 4.33
C ALA A 270 -8.83 25.40 5.67
N VAL A 271 -8.53 24.11 5.74
CA VAL A 271 -7.95 23.48 6.95
C VAL A 271 -6.65 24.18 7.33
N TRP A 272 -5.71 24.32 6.39
CA TRP A 272 -4.38 24.88 6.67
C TRP A 272 -4.32 26.40 6.73
N THR A 273 -5.44 27.09 6.51
CA THR A 273 -5.62 28.49 6.91
C THR A 273 -6.14 28.57 8.34
N LEU A 274 -7.13 27.76 8.70
CA LEU A 274 -7.80 27.80 10.00
C LEU A 274 -6.93 27.23 11.14
N VAL A 275 -6.16 26.17 10.89
CA VAL A 275 -5.25 25.55 11.87
C VAL A 275 -4.23 26.55 12.43
N PRO A 276 -3.36 27.17 11.60
CA PRO A 276 -2.39 28.13 12.12
C PRO A 276 -3.07 29.39 12.67
N ALA A 277 -4.19 29.84 12.08
CA ALA A 277 -4.93 30.98 12.62
C ALA A 277 -5.41 30.71 14.06
N TYR A 278 -5.97 29.52 14.32
CA TYR A 278 -6.43 29.17 15.66
C TYR A 278 -5.28 29.06 16.67
N LEU A 279 -4.19 28.39 16.29
CA LEU A 279 -3.01 28.24 17.14
C LEU A 279 -2.32 29.57 17.44
N TYR A 280 -2.30 30.50 16.47
CA TYR A 280 -1.77 31.84 16.67
C TYR A 280 -2.66 32.67 17.61
N LEU A 281 -3.98 32.57 17.47
CA LEU A 281 -4.94 33.27 18.34
C LEU A 281 -5.00 32.67 19.75
N GLN A 282 -4.67 31.39 19.90
CA GLN A 282 -4.72 30.66 21.17
C GLN A 282 -3.38 29.93 21.44
N PRO A 283 -2.30 30.65 21.82
CA PRO A 283 -0.98 30.07 22.06
C PRO A 283 -0.97 28.97 23.12
N THR A 284 -1.88 29.03 24.11
CA THR A 284 -2.04 27.98 25.12
C THR A 284 -2.27 26.59 24.51
N ILE A 285 -3.00 26.52 23.39
CA ILE A 285 -3.24 25.26 22.69
C ILE A 285 -1.94 24.77 22.03
N LEU A 286 -1.23 25.67 21.36
CA LEU A 286 0.06 25.38 20.72
C LEU A 286 1.07 24.85 21.74
N GLU A 287 1.21 25.52 22.88
CA GLU A 287 2.30 25.24 23.83
C GLU A 287 1.99 24.07 24.79
N ASN A 288 0.71 23.77 25.06
CA ASN A 288 0.34 22.82 26.12
C ASN A 288 -0.58 21.68 25.65
N TYR A 289 -1.34 21.86 24.57
CA TYR A 289 -2.37 20.91 24.13
C TYR A 289 -2.29 20.59 22.63
N MET A 290 -1.08 20.63 22.08
CA MET A 290 -0.79 20.32 20.69
C MET A 290 -1.11 18.86 20.37
N VAL A 291 -0.79 17.91 21.25
CA VAL A 291 -1.04 16.47 20.99
C VAL A 291 -2.51 16.19 20.66
N PRO A 292 -3.50 16.51 21.53
CA PRO A 292 -4.91 16.30 21.20
C PRO A 292 -5.38 17.16 20.01
N PHE A 293 -4.83 18.36 19.82
CA PHE A 293 -5.15 19.20 18.68
C PHE A 293 -4.67 18.61 17.34
N CYS A 294 -3.44 18.08 17.29
CA CYS A 294 -2.87 17.37 16.14
C CYS A 294 -3.68 16.12 15.81
N LEU A 295 -4.14 15.37 16.83
CA LEU A 295 -5.04 14.24 16.61
C LEU A 295 -6.35 14.71 15.98
N TYR A 296 -6.96 15.80 16.48
CA TYR A 296 -8.18 16.36 15.90
C TYR A 296 -7.98 16.77 14.44
N VAL A 297 -6.91 17.52 14.12
CA VAL A 297 -6.57 17.91 12.74
C VAL A 297 -6.31 16.68 11.87
N GLY A 298 -5.63 15.67 12.42
CA GLY A 298 -5.43 14.36 11.80
C GLY A 298 -6.75 13.70 11.41
N MET A 299 -7.74 13.70 12.31
CA MET A 299 -9.07 13.15 12.04
C MET A 299 -9.85 13.95 11.00
N ILE A 300 -9.71 15.29 10.96
CA ILE A 300 -10.27 16.12 9.88
C ILE A 300 -9.71 15.64 8.52
N ASN A 301 -8.39 15.43 8.43
CA ASN A 301 -7.74 14.95 7.22
C ASN A 301 -8.17 13.52 6.88
N ALA A 302 -8.16 12.61 7.85
CA ALA A 302 -8.54 11.22 7.66
C ALA A 302 -9.98 11.08 7.14
N TYR A 303 -10.90 11.87 7.70
CA TYR A 303 -12.27 11.92 7.22
C TYR A 303 -12.40 12.53 5.81
N ALA A 304 -11.58 13.51 5.46
CA ALA A 304 -11.58 14.10 4.12
C ALA A 304 -11.07 13.10 3.07
N VAL A 305 -9.94 12.45 3.35
CA VAL A 305 -9.36 11.40 2.50
C VAL A 305 -10.29 10.21 2.36
N GLY A 306 -10.81 9.68 3.47
CA GLY A 306 -11.74 8.54 3.44
C GLY A 306 -12.97 8.80 2.57
N LYS A 307 -13.55 10.01 2.63
CA LYS A 307 -14.66 10.38 1.75
C LYS A 307 -14.26 10.48 0.28
N MET A 308 -13.06 10.96 -0.01
CA MET A 308 -12.55 11.08 -1.38
C MET A 308 -12.37 9.69 -2.00
N ILE A 309 -11.83 8.73 -1.24
CA ILE A 309 -11.69 7.33 -1.65
C ILE A 309 -13.06 6.68 -1.81
N CYS A 310 -13.96 6.87 -0.85
CA CYS A 310 -15.33 6.39 -0.98
C CYS A 310 -16.00 6.94 -2.26
N ALA A 311 -15.82 8.23 -2.56
CA ALA A 311 -16.32 8.85 -3.77
C ALA A 311 -15.65 8.30 -5.04
N HIS A 312 -14.35 7.97 -4.99
CA HIS A 312 -13.63 7.31 -6.07
C HIS A 312 -14.23 5.92 -6.36
N LEU A 313 -14.33 5.05 -5.35
CA LEU A 313 -14.85 3.68 -5.46
C LEU A 313 -16.26 3.61 -6.03
N VAL A 314 -17.13 4.54 -5.64
CA VAL A 314 -18.53 4.59 -6.11
C VAL A 314 -18.74 5.58 -7.26
N LYS A 315 -17.66 6.08 -7.88
CA LYS A 315 -17.67 7.08 -8.98
C LYS A 315 -18.66 8.22 -8.73
N ALA A 316 -18.61 8.80 -7.53
CA ALA A 316 -19.39 9.95 -7.11
C ALA A 316 -18.64 11.27 -7.37
N SER A 317 -19.34 12.39 -7.22
CA SER A 317 -18.72 13.71 -7.27
C SER A 317 -17.77 13.96 -6.10
N PHE A 318 -16.77 14.80 -6.32
CA PHE A 318 -15.75 15.15 -5.32
C PHE A 318 -16.38 15.73 -4.03
N PRO A 319 -15.98 15.25 -2.84
CA PRO A 319 -16.56 15.68 -1.57
C PRO A 319 -15.88 16.95 -1.01
N TYR A 320 -16.36 18.13 -1.40
CA TYR A 320 -15.78 19.41 -0.96
C TYR A 320 -16.00 19.73 0.53
N PHE A 321 -17.15 19.36 1.09
CA PHE A 321 -17.54 19.80 2.43
C PHE A 321 -17.04 18.85 3.50
N ASN A 322 -16.41 19.36 4.57
CA ASN A 322 -15.99 18.60 5.74
C ASN A 322 -16.68 19.12 7.02
N MET A 323 -17.58 18.32 7.59
CA MET A 323 -18.32 18.68 8.80
C MET A 323 -17.40 18.91 10.01
N LEU A 324 -16.27 18.19 10.09
CA LEU A 324 -15.32 18.32 11.19
C LEU A 324 -14.53 19.64 11.15
N LEU A 325 -14.61 20.39 10.06
CA LEU A 325 -14.00 21.72 9.94
C LEU A 325 -14.83 22.82 10.62
N ILE A 326 -16.15 22.61 10.80
CA ILE A 326 -17.04 23.63 11.37
C ILE A 326 -16.62 24.04 12.79
N PRO A 327 -16.36 23.12 13.74
CA PRO A 327 -15.92 23.50 15.08
C PRO A 327 -14.64 24.35 15.05
N LEU A 328 -13.65 23.96 14.25
CA LEU A 328 -12.42 24.74 14.08
C LEU A 328 -12.69 26.15 13.54
N ALA A 329 -13.53 26.26 12.50
CA ALA A 329 -13.90 27.56 11.93
C ALA A 329 -14.60 28.46 12.96
N LEU A 330 -15.53 27.91 13.74
CA LEU A 330 -16.21 28.64 14.81
C LEU A 330 -15.24 29.09 15.91
N ALA A 331 -14.26 28.26 16.27
CA ALA A 331 -13.26 28.60 17.29
C ALA A 331 -12.32 29.73 16.83
N VAL A 332 -11.93 29.72 15.55
CA VAL A 332 -11.18 30.82 14.93
C VAL A 332 -12.01 32.10 14.93
N LEU A 333 -13.28 32.03 14.52
CA LEU A 333 -14.17 33.20 14.50
C LEU A 333 -14.39 33.76 15.91
N ASP A 334 -14.64 32.92 16.91
CA ASP A 334 -14.81 33.32 18.31
C ASP A 334 -13.55 34.04 18.83
N SER A 335 -12.38 33.44 18.60
CA SER A 335 -11.09 33.98 19.05
C SER A 335 -10.73 35.29 18.33
N ALA A 336 -10.93 35.34 17.01
CA ALA A 336 -10.65 36.53 16.21
C ALA A 336 -11.60 37.68 16.58
N GLY A 337 -12.89 37.40 16.77
CA GLY A 337 -13.87 38.41 17.16
C GLY A 337 -13.54 39.08 18.50
N ALA A 338 -12.98 38.32 19.44
CA ALA A 338 -12.49 38.87 20.71
C ALA A 338 -11.22 39.71 20.53
N VAL A 339 -10.25 39.26 19.74
CA VAL A 339 -9.02 40.01 19.48
C VAL A 339 -9.29 41.33 18.76
N PHE A 340 -10.21 41.34 17.79
CA PHE A 340 -10.60 42.55 17.05
C PHE A 340 -11.66 43.40 17.76
N GLY A 341 -12.14 43.00 18.95
CA GLY A 341 -13.09 43.77 19.75
C GLY A 341 -14.52 43.80 19.20
N TYR A 342 -14.90 42.85 18.33
CA TYR A 342 -16.27 42.74 17.83
C TYR A 342 -17.23 42.12 18.86
N TRP A 343 -16.78 41.12 19.64
CA TRP A 343 -17.56 40.48 20.70
C TRP A 343 -16.65 39.80 21.74
N PRO A 344 -17.11 39.60 23.00
CA PRO A 344 -16.37 38.80 23.97
C PRO A 344 -16.32 37.32 23.54
N SER A 345 -15.16 36.67 23.71
CA SER A 345 -15.00 35.25 23.38
C SER A 345 -15.85 34.37 24.30
N LEU A 346 -16.66 33.50 23.69
CA LEU A 346 -17.45 32.50 24.40
C LEU A 346 -16.55 31.41 25.01
N LEU A 347 -15.47 31.05 24.31
CA LEU A 347 -14.52 30.04 24.75
C LEU A 347 -13.46 30.61 25.72
N GLY A 348 -13.21 31.92 25.69
CA GLY A 348 -12.17 32.58 26.48
C GLY A 348 -10.75 32.13 26.07
N ASP A 349 -9.84 32.17 27.03
CA ASP A 349 -8.40 31.94 26.91
C ASP A 349 -7.87 30.84 27.85
N GLY A 350 -8.77 30.12 28.54
CA GLY A 350 -8.41 29.15 29.58
C GLY A 350 -9.08 27.79 29.43
N VAL A 351 -9.62 27.27 30.53
CA VAL A 351 -10.18 25.90 30.65
C VAL A 351 -11.21 25.56 29.57
N ARG A 352 -12.03 26.54 29.16
CA ARG A 352 -13.08 26.36 28.15
C ARG A 352 -12.50 26.09 26.74
N GLN A 353 -11.38 26.73 26.36
CA GLN A 353 -10.68 26.41 25.10
C GLN A 353 -10.11 24.99 25.11
N ILE A 354 -9.52 24.60 26.24
CA ILE A 354 -8.97 23.26 26.41
C ILE A 354 -10.07 22.21 26.32
N ALA A 355 -11.17 22.41 27.05
CA ALA A 355 -12.34 21.54 26.97
C ALA A 355 -12.90 21.47 25.54
N PHE A 356 -12.92 22.58 24.81
CA PHE A 356 -13.36 22.64 23.43
C PHE A 356 -12.49 21.77 22.50
N VAL A 357 -11.16 21.80 22.64
CA VAL A 357 -10.26 20.94 21.85
C VAL A 357 -10.56 19.45 22.10
N TRP A 358 -10.74 19.04 23.36
CA TRP A 358 -11.09 17.66 23.70
C TRP A 358 -12.48 17.25 23.18
N VAL A 359 -13.46 18.16 23.22
CA VAL A 359 -14.78 17.94 22.62
C VAL A 359 -14.67 17.80 21.10
N CYS A 360 -13.87 18.63 20.44
CA CYS A 360 -13.61 18.51 19.00
C CYS A 360 -12.96 17.18 18.64
N LEU A 361 -11.96 16.74 19.43
CA LEU A 361 -11.33 15.45 19.26
C LEU A 361 -12.35 14.31 19.44
N GLY A 362 -13.12 14.30 20.53
CA GLY A 362 -14.15 13.29 20.78
C GLY A 362 -15.22 13.25 19.69
N LEU A 363 -15.69 14.42 19.23
CA LEU A 363 -16.62 14.54 18.11
C LEU A 363 -16.01 13.97 16.82
N SER A 364 -14.75 14.28 16.54
CA SER A 364 -14.05 13.80 15.34
C SER A 364 -13.90 12.28 15.32
N ILE A 365 -13.57 11.68 16.46
CA ILE A 365 -13.54 10.22 16.63
C ILE A 365 -14.93 9.63 16.41
N GLY A 366 -15.98 10.21 16.99
CA GLY A 366 -17.36 9.74 16.84
C GLY A 366 -17.86 9.81 15.39
N VAL A 367 -17.64 10.93 14.70
CA VAL A 367 -18.05 11.13 13.30
C VAL A 367 -17.27 10.22 12.37
N TYR A 368 -15.95 10.13 12.54
CA TYR A 368 -15.11 9.25 11.72
C TYR A 368 -15.43 7.77 11.97
N GLY A 369 -15.60 7.38 13.24
CA GLY A 369 -16.03 6.02 13.60
C GLY A 369 -17.39 5.66 12.99
N SER A 370 -18.35 6.58 13.03
CA SER A 370 -19.64 6.40 12.34
C SER A 370 -19.48 6.27 10.83
N PHE A 371 -18.57 7.02 10.22
CA PHE A 371 -18.27 6.95 8.79
C PHE A 371 -17.66 5.61 8.38
N VAL A 372 -16.62 5.17 9.08
CA VAL A 372 -15.96 3.89 8.84
C VAL A 372 -16.95 2.74 9.05
N HIS A 373 -17.71 2.76 10.15
CA HIS A 373 -18.72 1.73 10.43
C HIS A 373 -19.76 1.64 9.32
N ASP A 374 -20.44 2.76 8.98
CA ASP A 374 -21.51 2.77 7.97
C ASP A 374 -21.04 2.29 6.60
N ILE A 375 -19.84 2.71 6.16
CA ILE A 375 -19.31 2.27 4.86
C ILE A 375 -18.92 0.80 4.89
N ILE A 376 -18.19 0.35 5.92
CA ILE A 376 -17.78 -1.05 6.01
C ILE A 376 -19.01 -1.96 6.03
N THR A 377 -20.03 -1.65 6.86
CA THR A 377 -21.25 -2.48 6.92
C THR A 377 -21.99 -2.44 5.59
N THR A 378 -22.16 -1.26 4.98
CA THR A 378 -22.85 -1.12 3.69
C THR A 378 -22.19 -1.91 2.57
N ILE A 379 -20.85 -1.85 2.46
CA ILE A 379 -20.11 -2.59 1.43
C ILE A 379 -20.15 -4.10 1.72
N CYS A 380 -19.93 -4.51 2.98
CA CYS A 380 -20.00 -5.91 3.39
C CYS A 380 -21.37 -6.53 3.06
N ASP A 381 -22.45 -5.84 3.40
CA ASP A 381 -23.82 -6.30 3.16
C ASP A 381 -24.14 -6.37 1.66
N TYR A 382 -23.67 -5.42 0.87
CA TYR A 382 -23.94 -5.37 -0.58
C TYR A 382 -23.15 -6.38 -1.41
N ILE A 383 -21.88 -6.60 -1.06
CA ILE A 383 -20.96 -7.51 -1.77
C ILE A 383 -21.03 -8.94 -1.18
N ASP A 384 -21.70 -9.12 -0.04
CA ASP A 384 -21.80 -10.38 0.71
C ASP A 384 -20.44 -10.89 1.21
N ILE A 385 -19.70 -10.04 1.91
CA ILE A 385 -18.38 -10.35 2.48
C ILE A 385 -18.32 -9.97 3.96
N TRP A 386 -17.31 -10.47 4.67
CA TRP A 386 -16.97 -10.03 6.02
C TRP A 386 -15.69 -9.21 6.00
N CYS A 387 -15.60 -8.18 6.84
CA CYS A 387 -14.47 -7.25 6.82
C CYS A 387 -13.17 -7.89 7.33
N LEU A 388 -13.21 -8.58 8.48
CA LEU A 388 -12.01 -9.07 9.18
C LEU A 388 -11.84 -10.59 9.11
N THR A 389 -12.75 -11.30 8.43
CA THR A 389 -12.73 -12.76 8.26
C THR A 389 -13.12 -13.11 6.84
N ILE A 390 -12.66 -14.25 6.33
CA ILE A 390 -12.99 -14.70 4.99
C ILE A 390 -14.32 -15.46 5.04
N LYS A 391 -15.39 -14.85 4.51
CA LYS A 391 -16.72 -15.48 4.46
C LYS A 391 -16.78 -16.65 3.48
N HIS A 392 -16.17 -16.48 2.30
CA HIS A 392 -16.16 -17.45 1.21
C HIS A 392 -14.72 -17.85 0.87
N PRO A 393 -14.12 -18.83 1.57
CA PRO A 393 -12.75 -19.26 1.31
C PRO A 393 -12.60 -19.84 -0.10
N HIS A 394 -11.54 -19.43 -0.79
CA HIS A 394 -11.21 -20.04 -2.08
C HIS A 394 -10.71 -21.48 -1.87
N VAL A 395 -11.54 -22.45 -2.23
CA VAL A 395 -11.14 -23.84 -2.36
C VAL A 395 -10.61 -24.03 -3.77
N GLU A 396 -9.32 -24.30 -3.90
CA GLU A 396 -8.76 -24.69 -5.19
C GLU A 396 -9.39 -26.03 -5.58
N VAL A 397 -10.27 -25.99 -6.59
CA VAL A 397 -10.79 -27.21 -7.21
C VAL A 397 -9.64 -27.81 -8.01
N VAL A 398 -8.78 -28.57 -7.34
CA VAL A 398 -7.81 -29.41 -8.01
C VAL A 398 -8.64 -30.48 -8.73
N LEU A 399 -8.84 -30.31 -10.04
CA LEU A 399 -9.29 -31.41 -10.87
C LEU A 399 -8.31 -32.56 -10.62
N ALA A 400 -8.77 -33.66 -10.04
CA ALA A 400 -7.93 -34.81 -9.69
C ALA A 400 -7.13 -35.36 -10.89
N VAL A 401 -7.56 -35.00 -12.10
CA VAL A 401 -6.90 -35.28 -13.37
C VAL A 401 -6.98 -34.02 -14.23
N ASP A 402 -5.83 -33.53 -14.70
CA ASP A 402 -5.79 -32.53 -15.78
C ASP A 402 -6.36 -33.16 -17.05
N LEU A 403 -7.62 -32.83 -17.36
CA LEU A 403 -8.34 -33.33 -18.53
C LEU A 403 -7.82 -32.71 -19.84
N LEU A 404 -7.18 -31.55 -19.76
CA LEU A 404 -6.62 -30.86 -20.92
C LEU A 404 -5.23 -31.40 -21.26
N ASN A 405 -4.44 -31.80 -20.26
CA ASN A 405 -3.11 -32.38 -20.43
C ASN A 405 -2.95 -33.70 -19.66
N PRO A 406 -3.65 -34.77 -20.08
CA PRO A 406 -3.50 -36.07 -19.44
C PRO A 406 -2.05 -36.58 -19.57
N ALA A 407 -1.51 -37.15 -18.49
CA ALA A 407 -0.14 -37.65 -18.47
C ALA A 407 0.11 -38.67 -19.61
N PRO A 408 1.27 -38.63 -20.31
CA PRO A 408 1.55 -39.52 -21.45
C PRO A 408 1.42 -41.01 -21.11
N GLN A 409 1.78 -41.39 -19.88
CA GLN A 409 1.66 -42.76 -19.39
C GLN A 409 0.20 -43.20 -19.23
N ALA A 410 -0.70 -42.29 -18.82
CA ALA A 410 -2.12 -42.55 -18.70
C ALA A 410 -2.77 -42.70 -20.09
N GLU A 411 -2.41 -41.85 -21.04
CA GLU A 411 -2.83 -41.95 -22.45
C GLU A 411 -2.36 -43.27 -23.08
N ALA A 412 -1.12 -43.69 -22.84
CA ALA A 412 -0.57 -44.93 -23.41
C ALA A 412 -1.34 -46.20 -22.99
N ARG A 413 -1.97 -46.19 -21.81
CA ARG A 413 -2.77 -47.31 -21.27
C ARG A 413 -4.20 -47.35 -21.83
N LYS A 414 -4.70 -46.24 -22.39
CA LYS A 414 -6.06 -46.19 -22.95
C LYS A 414 -6.15 -47.01 -24.24
N HIS A 415 -7.37 -47.44 -24.61
CA HIS A 415 -7.62 -48.05 -25.91
C HIS A 415 -7.39 -47.02 -27.03
N LYS A 416 -6.89 -47.43 -28.21
CA LYS A 416 -6.55 -46.53 -29.34
C LYS A 416 -7.67 -45.61 -29.84
N LEU A 417 -8.93 -45.96 -29.57
CA LEU A 417 -10.12 -45.17 -29.92
C LEU A 417 -10.54 -44.20 -28.79
N LYS A 418 -9.90 -44.29 -27.63
CA LYS A 418 -10.20 -43.51 -26.42
C LYS A 418 -9.04 -42.59 -26.01
N THR A 419 -7.99 -42.52 -26.82
CA THR A 419 -6.87 -41.60 -26.63
C THR A 419 -7.25 -40.21 -27.13
N LEU A 420 -6.77 -39.16 -26.46
CA LEU A 420 -7.12 -37.76 -26.78
C LEU A 420 -6.75 -37.40 -28.23
N VAL A 421 -5.56 -37.81 -28.67
CA VAL A 421 -5.09 -37.66 -30.05
C VAL A 421 -4.99 -39.06 -30.66
N PRO A 422 -5.84 -39.40 -31.66
CA PRO A 422 -5.72 -40.67 -32.37
C PRO A 422 -4.38 -40.74 -33.11
N ALA A 423 -3.56 -41.71 -32.77
CA ALA A 423 -2.31 -41.99 -33.47
C ALA A 423 -2.17 -43.49 -33.76
N PRO A 424 -1.59 -43.86 -34.91
CA PRO A 424 -1.31 -45.26 -35.21
C PRO A 424 -0.29 -45.82 -34.21
N ARG A 425 -0.58 -47.01 -33.64
CA ARG A 425 0.38 -47.76 -32.82
C ARG A 425 1.42 -48.51 -33.65
N SER A 426 1.20 -48.61 -34.95
CA SER A 426 2.14 -49.12 -35.93
C SER A 426 3.15 -48.04 -36.32
N PHE A 427 4.29 -48.46 -36.85
CA PHE A 427 5.37 -47.57 -37.26
C PHE A 427 6.23 -48.27 -38.30
N PHE A 428 6.94 -47.49 -39.11
CA PHE A 428 8.01 -48.00 -39.94
C PHE A 428 9.29 -48.04 -39.13
N MET A 429 10.13 -49.03 -39.39
CA MET A 429 11.44 -49.16 -38.78
C MET A 429 12.46 -49.54 -39.83
N ASP A 430 13.69 -49.08 -39.66
CA ASP A 430 14.82 -49.54 -40.45
C ASP A 430 15.45 -50.74 -39.75
N VAL A 431 15.49 -51.88 -40.43
CA VAL A 431 16.06 -53.13 -39.94
C VAL A 431 17.38 -53.38 -40.64
N LYS A 432 18.45 -53.52 -39.86
CA LYS A 432 19.79 -53.86 -40.33
C LYS A 432 19.93 -55.38 -40.38
N CYS A 433 20.25 -55.91 -41.56
CA CYS A 433 20.48 -57.34 -41.76
C CYS A 433 21.73 -57.82 -41.01
N PRO A 434 21.70 -58.96 -40.31
CA PRO A 434 22.87 -59.53 -39.64
C PRO A 434 23.94 -60.05 -40.62
N GLY A 435 23.55 -60.44 -41.83
CA GLY A 435 24.47 -61.02 -42.82
C GLY A 435 25.23 -59.97 -43.64
N CYS A 436 24.50 -59.18 -44.43
CA CYS A 436 25.10 -58.22 -45.38
C CYS A 436 25.07 -56.75 -44.90
N PHE A 437 24.59 -56.49 -43.68
CA PHE A 437 24.45 -55.15 -43.08
C PHE A 437 23.58 -54.14 -43.86
N THR A 438 22.93 -54.56 -44.95
CA THR A 438 21.99 -53.73 -45.71
C THR A 438 20.79 -53.40 -44.83
N ILE A 439 20.37 -52.13 -44.87
CA ILE A 439 19.24 -51.61 -44.11
C ILE A 439 18.00 -51.67 -44.99
N THR A 440 16.94 -52.29 -44.49
CA THR A 440 15.64 -52.38 -45.18
C THR A 440 14.55 -51.78 -44.30
N THR A 441 13.70 -50.92 -44.87
CA THR A 441 12.56 -50.37 -44.14
C THR A 441 11.46 -51.43 -44.05
N VAL A 442 11.04 -51.74 -42.82
CA VAL A 442 10.04 -52.75 -42.47
C VAL A 442 8.90 -52.09 -41.70
N PHE A 443 7.66 -52.50 -41.97
CA PHE A 443 6.50 -52.07 -41.18
C PHE A 443 6.34 -52.92 -39.92
N SER A 444 6.07 -52.31 -38.77
CA SER A 444 6.02 -53.03 -37.49
C SER A 444 4.93 -54.09 -37.36
N HIS A 445 3.91 -54.06 -38.22
CA HIS A 445 2.85 -55.06 -38.31
C HIS A 445 2.81 -55.67 -39.72
N ALA A 446 3.97 -56.03 -40.27
CA ALA A 446 4.06 -56.68 -41.57
C ALA A 446 3.18 -57.95 -41.60
N GLN A 447 2.39 -58.09 -42.67
CA GLN A 447 1.52 -59.25 -42.91
C GLN A 447 2.22 -60.38 -43.69
N THR A 448 3.33 -60.05 -44.34
CA THR A 448 4.15 -60.98 -45.12
C THR A 448 5.55 -61.08 -44.52
N VAL A 449 6.25 -62.17 -44.87
CA VAL A 449 7.67 -62.32 -44.52
C VAL A 449 8.46 -61.27 -45.29
N VAL A 450 9.29 -60.49 -44.59
CA VAL A 450 10.16 -59.48 -45.21
C VAL A 450 11.57 -60.01 -45.28
N VAL A 451 12.14 -60.01 -46.47
CA VAL A 451 13.52 -60.45 -46.74
C VAL A 451 14.44 -59.25 -46.98
N CYS A 452 15.72 -59.42 -46.70
CA CYS A 452 16.73 -58.41 -46.94
C CYS A 452 16.94 -58.20 -48.44
N ALA A 453 17.00 -56.95 -48.88
CA ALA A 453 17.25 -56.60 -50.28
C ALA A 453 18.63 -57.04 -50.80
N GLY A 454 19.63 -57.20 -49.93
CA GLY A 454 21.01 -57.53 -50.32
C GLY A 454 21.31 -59.02 -50.41
N CYS A 455 20.84 -59.82 -49.43
CA CYS A 455 21.20 -61.24 -49.32
C CYS A 455 20.00 -62.19 -49.16
N SER A 456 18.77 -61.68 -49.33
CA SER A 456 17.51 -62.45 -49.24
C SER A 456 17.26 -63.16 -47.90
N THR A 457 18.06 -62.88 -46.87
CA THR A 457 17.83 -63.39 -45.51
C THR A 457 16.53 -62.82 -44.94
N VAL A 458 15.74 -63.65 -44.28
CA VAL A 458 14.50 -63.22 -43.63
C VAL A 458 14.82 -62.24 -42.50
N LEU A 459 14.25 -61.03 -42.56
CA LEU A 459 14.40 -59.98 -41.56
C LEU A 459 13.28 -60.00 -40.52
N CYS A 460 12.05 -60.33 -40.92
CA CYS A 460 10.94 -60.48 -40.00
C CYS A 460 9.85 -61.45 -40.49
N GLN A 461 9.11 -62.03 -39.54
CA GLN A 461 7.96 -62.90 -39.79
C GLN A 461 6.65 -62.30 -39.21
N PRO A 462 5.51 -62.46 -39.89
CA PRO A 462 4.21 -62.01 -39.39
C PRO A 462 3.72 -62.85 -38.21
N THR A 463 3.07 -62.24 -37.23
CA THR A 463 2.56 -62.90 -36.00
C THR A 463 1.08 -62.60 -35.71
N GLY A 464 0.37 -61.96 -36.64
CA GLY A 464 -0.98 -61.41 -36.41
C GLY A 464 -1.00 -60.09 -35.61
N GLY A 465 0.15 -59.65 -35.09
CA GLY A 465 0.34 -58.38 -34.38
C GLY A 465 1.63 -57.69 -34.80
N LYS A 466 2.50 -57.37 -33.84
CA LYS A 466 3.84 -56.86 -34.14
C LYS A 466 4.70 -57.96 -34.76
N ALA A 467 5.23 -57.72 -35.95
CA ALA A 467 6.12 -58.66 -36.64
C ALA A 467 7.32 -59.03 -35.76
N ARG A 468 7.69 -60.31 -35.77
CA ARG A 468 8.85 -60.82 -35.04
C ARG A 468 10.09 -60.64 -35.91
N LEU A 469 11.08 -59.89 -35.41
CA LEU A 469 12.38 -59.77 -36.08
C LEU A 469 13.18 -61.06 -35.92
N THR A 470 13.94 -61.42 -36.95
CA THR A 470 14.89 -62.54 -36.89
C THR A 470 16.01 -62.22 -35.90
N GLU A 471 16.46 -63.22 -35.13
CA GLU A 471 17.58 -63.05 -34.19
C GLU A 471 18.82 -62.50 -34.90
N GLY A 472 19.51 -61.58 -34.22
CA GLY A 472 20.67 -60.86 -34.77
C GLY A 472 20.34 -59.62 -35.61
N CYS A 473 19.07 -59.38 -35.99
CA CYS A 473 18.67 -58.12 -36.61
C CYS A 473 18.65 -56.99 -35.57
N SER A 474 19.19 -55.82 -35.91
CA SER A 474 19.01 -54.59 -35.13
C SER A 474 18.04 -53.66 -35.86
N PHE A 475 17.26 -52.88 -35.12
CA PHE A 475 16.29 -51.97 -35.73
C PHE A 475 16.29 -50.58 -35.09
N ARG A 476 15.89 -49.58 -35.88
CA ARG A 476 15.62 -48.21 -35.44
C ARG A 476 14.22 -47.80 -35.92
N ARG A 477 13.38 -47.29 -35.01
CA ARG A 477 12.08 -46.72 -35.38
C ARG A 477 12.27 -45.42 -36.15
N LYS A 478 11.56 -45.26 -37.28
CA LYS A 478 11.49 -44.00 -38.03
C LYS A 478 10.61 -42.99 -37.33
#